data_AF-A0A6V7PQV5-F1
#
_entry.id   AF-A0A6V7PQV5-F1
#
_cell.length_a   1.000
_cell.length_b   1.000
_cell.length_c   1.000
_cell.angle_alpha   90.00
_cell.angle_beta   90.00
_cell.angle_gamma   90.00
#
_symmetry.space_group_name_H-M   'P 1'
#
loop_
_entity.id
_entity.type
_entity.pdbx_description
1 polymer ?
#
loop_
_entity_poly.entity_id
_entity_poly.type
_entity_poly.pdbx_seq_one_letter_code
_entity_poly.pdbx_strand_id
1 'polypeptide(L)'
;MPPRRYSNPEADSKLADDRKQKRKESNRNSARKSRERKERYLTQLMKEREELGRVNPQIEMRIQMIHSNYLYADKENGKLKREVEKYSEQLTQLRDLLRLIEMSTGLKLDIPELPDPGSTLKSWKLPLLPLPGVNAVKTFQLV
;
A
#
# COMPACT_ATOMS: atom_id res chain seq x y z
N MET A 1 60.58 -25.21 41.31
CA MET A 1 59.58 -24.25 41.83
C MET A 1 59.83 -22.89 41.18
N PRO A 2 58.81 -22.19 40.64
CA PRO A 2 59.02 -20.81 40.21
C PRO A 2 59.29 -19.91 41.43
N PRO A 3 60.14 -18.87 41.29
CA PRO A 3 60.47 -18.00 42.41
C PRO A 3 59.24 -17.22 42.89
N ARG A 4 59.08 -17.14 44.22
CA ARG A 4 58.04 -16.38 44.90
C ARG A 4 58.21 -14.91 44.52
N ARG A 5 57.31 -14.37 43.70
CA ARG A 5 57.23 -12.92 43.45
C ARG A 5 56.97 -12.27 44.81
N TYR A 6 57.95 -11.55 45.34
CA TYR A 6 57.72 -10.68 46.48
C TYR A 6 56.86 -9.52 45.98
N SER A 7 55.55 -9.63 46.19
CA SER A 7 54.60 -8.55 45.99
C SER A 7 55.06 -7.37 46.84
N ASN A 8 55.40 -6.25 46.19
CA ASN A 8 55.60 -5.00 46.89
C ASN A 8 54.22 -4.37 47.11
N PRO A 9 53.67 -4.41 48.34
CA PRO A 9 52.29 -4.01 48.62
C PRO A 9 52.01 -2.55 48.26
N GLU A 10 53.03 -1.69 48.31
CA GLU A 10 52.92 -0.27 47.97
C GLU A 10 52.81 -0.05 46.46
N ALA A 11 53.53 -0.84 45.65
CA ALA A 11 53.42 -0.82 44.20
C ALA A 11 52.07 -1.43 43.74
N ASP A 12 51.61 -2.49 44.40
CA ASP A 12 50.32 -3.12 44.11
C ASP A 12 49.14 -2.17 44.42
N SER A 13 49.24 -1.37 45.48
CA SER A 13 48.25 -0.33 45.82
C SER A 13 48.18 0.76 44.76
N LYS A 14 49.34 1.31 44.33
CA LYS A 14 49.39 2.34 43.27
C LYS A 14 48.81 1.82 41.95
N LEU A 15 49.13 0.58 41.58
CA LEU A 15 48.56 -0.08 40.40
C LEU A 15 47.05 -0.32 40.51
N ALA A 16 46.52 -0.55 41.71
CA ALA A 16 45.08 -0.69 41.94
C ALA A 16 44.35 0.66 41.78
N ASP A 17 44.93 1.74 42.31
CA ASP A 17 44.38 3.10 42.18
C ASP A 17 44.41 3.59 40.73
N ASP A 18 45.49 3.36 40.00
CA ASP A 18 45.59 3.67 38.56
C ASP A 18 44.53 2.92 37.74
N ARG A 19 44.32 1.63 38.04
CA ARG A 19 43.27 0.82 37.40
C ARG A 19 41.88 1.36 37.73
N LYS A 20 41.64 1.78 38.97
CA LYS A 20 40.37 2.39 39.39
C LYS A 20 40.11 3.71 38.67
N GLN A 21 41.13 4.56 38.53
CA GLN A 21 41.05 5.81 37.79
C GLN A 21 40.75 5.58 36.30
N LYS A 22 41.48 4.66 35.65
CA LYS A 22 41.24 4.27 34.26
C LYS A 22 39.84 3.69 34.03
N ARG A 23 39.33 2.89 34.98
CA ARG A 23 37.95 2.37 34.93
C ARG A 23 36.90 3.48 35.03
N LYS A 24 37.11 4.47 35.90
CA LYS A 24 36.22 5.63 36.01
C LYS A 24 36.18 6.44 34.72
N GLU A 25 37.34 6.69 34.11
CA GLU A 25 37.43 7.43 32.85
C GLU A 25 36.82 6.65 31.68
N SER A 26 37.12 5.34 31.58
CA SER A 26 36.53 4.47 30.57
C SER A 26 35.01 4.39 30.73
N ASN A 27 34.49 4.20 31.94
CA ASN A 27 33.05 4.17 32.20
C ASN A 27 32.39 5.51 31.86
N ARG A 28 33.02 6.64 32.25
CA ARG A 28 32.55 7.99 31.90
C ARG A 28 32.44 8.17 30.39
N ASN A 29 33.47 7.78 29.65
CA ASN A 29 33.48 7.86 28.19
C ASN A 29 32.44 6.91 27.56
N SER A 30 32.26 5.72 28.14
CA SER A 30 31.28 4.73 27.66
C SER A 30 29.83 5.19 27.91
N ALA A 31 29.56 5.76 29.08
CA ALA A 31 28.28 6.36 29.42
C ALA A 31 27.97 7.55 28.51
N ARG A 32 28.97 8.42 28.24
CA ARG A 32 28.82 9.53 27.29
C ARG A 32 28.48 9.03 25.88
N LYS A 33 29.27 8.09 25.35
CA LYS A 33 29.00 7.47 24.03
C LYS A 33 27.64 6.79 23.98
N SER A 34 27.21 6.14 25.06
CA SER A 34 25.89 5.52 25.11
C SER A 34 24.77 6.57 25.09
N ARG A 35 24.92 7.69 25.80
CA ARG A 35 23.97 8.81 25.76
C ARG A 35 23.90 9.42 24.36
N GLU A 36 25.04 9.74 23.77
CA GLU A 36 25.12 10.27 22.40
C GLU A 36 24.45 9.35 21.36
N ARG A 37 24.65 8.03 21.47
CA ARG A 37 23.98 7.06 20.57
C ARG A 37 22.46 7.07 20.75
N LYS A 38 21.98 7.07 21.98
CA LYS A 38 20.53 7.09 22.29
C LYS A 38 19.90 8.39 21.81
N GLU A 39 20.57 9.53 22.01
CA GLU A 39 20.11 10.83 21.54
C GLU A 39 19.98 10.86 20.02
N ARG A 40 21.00 10.42 19.28
CA ARG A 40 20.93 10.32 17.81
C ARG A 40 19.78 9.43 17.34
N TYR A 41 19.57 8.29 18.00
CA TYR A 41 18.48 7.38 17.65
C TYR A 41 17.11 8.00 17.93
N LEU A 42 16.95 8.71 19.06
CA LEU A 42 15.73 9.46 19.36
C LEU A 42 15.47 10.55 18.31
N THR A 43 16.49 11.32 17.93
CA THR A 43 16.36 12.32 16.86
C THR A 43 15.95 11.69 15.53
N GLN A 44 16.51 10.52 15.19
CA GLN A 44 16.12 9.79 13.99
C GLN A 44 14.65 9.36 14.04
N LEU A 45 14.20 8.78 15.16
CA LEU A 45 12.80 8.37 15.34
C LEU A 45 11.83 9.57 15.28
N MET A 46 12.22 10.70 15.86
CA MET A 46 11.40 11.92 15.79
C MET A 46 11.24 12.41 14.34
N LYS A 47 12.33 12.39 13.56
CA LYS A 47 12.30 12.73 12.13
C LYS A 47 11.43 11.76 11.34
N GLU A 48 11.54 10.47 11.60
CA GLU A 48 10.71 9.46 10.95
C GLU A 48 9.22 9.64 11.29
N ARG A 49 8.89 9.91 12.55
CA ARG A 49 7.53 10.22 12.99
C ARG A 49 6.97 11.46 12.28
N GLU A 50 7.77 12.51 12.16
CA GLU A 50 7.37 13.74 11.47
C GLU A 50 7.11 13.48 9.98
N GLU A 51 7.99 12.75 9.32
CA GLU A 51 7.82 12.40 7.90
C GLU A 51 6.59 11.51 7.69
N LEU A 52 6.37 10.51 8.55
CA LEU A 52 5.14 9.71 8.52
C LEU A 52 3.90 10.56 8.76
N GLY A 53 3.95 11.51 9.70
CA GLY A 53 2.88 12.47 9.95
C GLY A 53 2.58 13.36 8.74
N ARG A 54 3.58 13.64 7.90
CA ARG A 54 3.43 14.39 6.65
C ARG A 54 2.90 13.54 5.49
N VAL A 55 3.39 12.31 5.36
CA VAL A 55 3.10 11.41 4.23
C VAL A 55 1.74 10.72 4.38
N ASN A 56 1.37 10.31 5.60
CA ASN A 56 0.12 9.60 5.83
C ASN A 56 -1.14 10.35 5.32
N PRO A 57 -1.36 11.64 5.63
CA PRO A 57 -2.53 12.36 5.09
C PRO A 57 -2.47 12.55 3.57
N GLN A 58 -1.27 12.62 2.97
CA GLN A 58 -1.14 12.70 1.51
C GLN A 58 -1.55 11.40 0.82
N ILE A 59 -1.22 10.26 1.43
CA ILE A 59 -1.66 8.94 0.95
C ILE A 59 -3.18 8.83 1.09
N GLU A 60 -3.75 9.22 2.23
CA GLU A 60 -5.20 9.22 2.45
C GLU A 60 -5.94 10.06 1.40
N MET A 61 -5.46 11.27 1.12
CA MET A 61 -6.02 12.14 0.08
C MET A 61 -5.94 11.49 -1.32
N ARG A 62 -4.82 10.86 -1.67
CA ARG A 62 -4.66 10.15 -2.95
C ARG A 62 -5.64 8.98 -3.07
N ILE A 63 -5.81 8.21 -2.00
CA ILE A 63 -6.77 7.10 -1.96
C ILE A 63 -8.19 7.63 -2.18
N GLN A 64 -8.58 8.70 -1.49
CA GLN A 64 -9.91 9.31 -1.66
C GLN A 64 -10.14 9.80 -3.09
N MET A 65 -9.14 10.45 -3.71
CA MET A 65 -9.22 10.91 -5.09
C MET A 65 -9.39 9.74 -6.07
N ILE A 66 -8.55 8.70 -5.94
CA ILE A 66 -8.63 7.49 -6.78
C ILE A 66 -9.99 6.82 -6.61
N HIS A 67 -10.50 6.71 -5.38
CA HIS A 67 -11.80 6.14 -5.08
C HIS A 67 -12.94 6.94 -5.73
N SER A 68 -12.91 8.28 -5.64
CA SER A 68 -13.89 9.13 -6.31
C SER A 68 -13.89 8.95 -7.83
N ASN A 69 -12.70 8.91 -8.44
CA ASN A 69 -12.56 8.70 -9.87
C ASN A 69 -13.05 7.30 -10.28
N TYR A 70 -12.77 6.29 -9.46
CA TYR A 70 -13.27 4.94 -9.66
C TYR A 70 -14.81 4.89 -9.63
N LEU A 71 -15.45 5.50 -8.64
CA LEU A 71 -16.91 5.55 -8.55
C LEU A 71 -17.53 6.27 -9.75
N TYR A 72 -16.91 7.36 -10.21
CA TYR A 72 -17.34 8.05 -11.42
C TYR A 72 -17.25 7.14 -12.65
N ALA A 73 -16.11 6.47 -12.85
CA ALA A 73 -15.90 5.55 -13.96
C ALA A 73 -16.85 4.35 -13.91
N ASP A 74 -17.11 3.80 -12.72
CA ASP A 74 -18.05 2.68 -12.53
C ASP A 74 -19.49 3.09 -12.90
N LYS A 75 -19.90 4.31 -12.50
CA LYS A 75 -21.20 4.87 -12.90
C LYS A 75 -21.33 5.02 -14.42
N GLU A 76 -20.32 5.60 -15.08
CA GLU A 76 -20.32 5.75 -16.54
C GLU A 76 -20.28 4.39 -17.24
N ASN A 77 -19.51 3.43 -16.74
CA ASN A 77 -19.54 2.05 -17.24
C ASN A 77 -20.93 1.43 -17.10
N GLY A 78 -21.64 1.66 -16.00
CA GLY A 78 -23.02 1.22 -15.82
C GLY A 78 -24.01 1.89 -16.78
N LYS A 79 -23.78 3.14 -17.18
CA LYS A 79 -24.54 3.81 -18.23
C LYS A 79 -24.28 3.18 -19.60
N LEU A 80 -23.01 2.99 -19.95
CA LEU A 80 -22.61 2.39 -21.23
C LEU A 80 -23.12 0.95 -21.38
N LYS A 81 -23.07 0.14 -20.32
CA LYS A 81 -23.64 -1.22 -20.32
C LYS A 81 -25.14 -1.21 -20.66
N ARG A 82 -25.91 -0.33 -20.02
CA ARG A 82 -27.35 -0.18 -20.30
C ARG A 82 -27.63 0.30 -21.73
N GLU A 83 -26.81 1.20 -22.25
CA GLU A 83 -26.94 1.65 -23.65
C GLU A 83 -26.62 0.51 -24.64
N VAL A 84 -25.58 -0.29 -24.38
CA VAL A 84 -25.25 -1.48 -25.17
C VAL A 84 -26.39 -2.49 -25.17
N GLU A 85 -26.95 -2.78 -23.99
CA GLU A 85 -28.10 -3.68 -23.85
C GLU A 85 -29.31 -3.17 -24.66
N LYS A 86 -29.66 -1.89 -24.49
CA LYS A 86 -30.79 -1.26 -25.22
C LYS A 86 -30.60 -1.35 -26.73
N TYR A 87 -29.45 -0.93 -27.25
CA TYR A 87 -29.22 -0.94 -28.70
C TYR A 87 -29.16 -2.36 -29.26
N SER A 88 -28.61 -3.31 -28.49
CA SER A 88 -28.61 -4.72 -28.89
C SER A 88 -30.04 -5.27 -28.97
N GLU A 89 -30.92 -4.91 -28.04
CA GLU A 89 -32.34 -5.31 -28.08
C GLU A 89 -33.04 -4.71 -29.30
N GLN A 90 -32.86 -3.41 -29.55
CA GLN A 90 -33.44 -2.72 -30.71
C GLN A 90 -32.98 -3.33 -32.04
N LEU A 91 -31.69 -3.65 -32.16
CA LEU A 91 -31.15 -4.30 -33.35
C LEU A 91 -31.73 -5.71 -33.54
N THR A 92 -31.93 -6.45 -32.45
CA THR A 92 -32.55 -7.78 -32.49
C THR A 92 -34.00 -7.68 -32.97
N GLN A 93 -34.77 -6.73 -32.44
CA GLN A 93 -36.14 -6.46 -32.88
C GLN A 93 -36.21 -6.14 -34.38
N LEU A 94 -35.34 -5.25 -34.88
CA LEU A 94 -35.28 -4.91 -36.30
C LEU A 94 -34.92 -6.12 -37.17
N ARG A 95 -33.96 -6.93 -36.73
CA ARG A 95 -33.57 -8.17 -37.41
C ARG A 95 -34.74 -9.15 -37.51
N ASP A 96 -35.50 -9.31 -36.43
CA ASP A 96 -36.63 -10.23 -36.39
C ASP A 96 -37.77 -9.76 -37.30
N LEU A 97 -37.97 -8.44 -37.41
CA LEU A 97 -38.88 -7.85 -38.42
C LEU A 97 -38.41 -8.11 -39.85
N LEU A 98 -37.11 -7.96 -40.15
CA LEU A 98 -36.57 -8.28 -41.48
C LEU A 98 -36.77 -9.75 -41.84
N ARG A 99 -36.57 -10.67 -40.88
CA ARG A 99 -36.86 -12.10 -41.08
C ARG A 99 -38.34 -12.35 -41.38
N LEU A 100 -39.26 -11.64 -40.71
CA LEU A 100 -40.70 -11.72 -41.00
C LEU A 100 -41.04 -11.24 -42.42
N ILE A 101 -40.38 -10.18 -42.89
CA ILE A 101 -40.57 -9.66 -44.26
C ILE A 101 -40.04 -10.66 -45.29
N GLU A 102 -38.86 -11.24 -45.08
CA GLU A 102 -38.29 -12.30 -45.91
C GLU A 102 -39.26 -13.48 -46.03
N MET A 103 -39.84 -13.93 -44.90
CA MET A 103 -40.83 -15.02 -44.89
C MET A 103 -42.12 -14.70 -45.64
N SER A 104 -42.61 -13.45 -45.56
CA SER A 104 -43.88 -13.06 -46.18
C SER A 104 -43.77 -12.73 -47.68
N THR A 105 -42.62 -12.23 -48.12
CA THR A 105 -42.40 -11.82 -49.51
C THR A 105 -41.63 -12.86 -50.34
N GLY A 106 -40.97 -13.83 -49.70
CA GLY A 106 -40.07 -14.78 -50.35
C GLY A 106 -38.77 -14.14 -50.87
N LEU A 107 -38.54 -12.85 -50.60
CA LEU A 107 -37.30 -12.15 -50.95
C LEU A 107 -36.21 -12.53 -49.96
N LYS A 108 -35.14 -13.16 -50.46
CA LYS A 108 -33.98 -13.50 -49.64
C LYS A 108 -33.23 -12.23 -49.27
N LEU A 109 -33.25 -11.87 -47.98
CA LEU A 109 -32.57 -10.68 -47.46
C LEU A 109 -31.24 -11.11 -46.84
N ASP A 110 -30.15 -10.43 -47.18
CA ASP A 110 -28.84 -10.67 -46.57
C ASP A 110 -28.78 -10.01 -45.19
N ILE A 111 -29.34 -10.68 -44.19
CA ILE A 111 -29.44 -10.18 -42.81
C ILE A 111 -28.17 -10.59 -42.03
N PRO A 112 -27.31 -9.64 -41.62
CA PRO A 112 -26.07 -9.96 -40.93
C PRO A 112 -26.30 -10.51 -39.52
N GLU A 113 -25.47 -11.47 -39.10
CA GLU A 113 -25.43 -11.96 -37.72
C GLU A 113 -24.69 -10.97 -36.82
N LEU A 114 -25.38 -10.46 -35.80
CA LEU A 114 -24.78 -9.57 -34.81
C LEU A 114 -24.08 -10.37 -33.71
N PRO A 115 -22.89 -9.92 -33.25
CA PRO A 115 -22.23 -10.53 -32.11
C PRO A 115 -23.06 -10.36 -30.84
N ASP A 116 -23.05 -11.38 -29.98
CA ASP A 116 -23.72 -11.34 -28.67
C ASP A 116 -23.20 -10.13 -27.85
N PRO A 117 -24.08 -9.25 -27.34
CA PRO A 117 -23.68 -8.14 -26.47
C PRO A 117 -22.85 -8.60 -25.26
N GLY A 118 -23.09 -9.83 -24.76
CA GLY A 118 -22.29 -10.44 -23.70
C GLY A 118 -20.83 -10.73 -24.10
N SER A 119 -20.57 -11.00 -25.38
CA SER A 119 -19.20 -11.19 -25.91
C SER A 119 -18.44 -9.85 -25.97
N THR A 120 -19.10 -8.80 -26.43
CA THR A 120 -18.53 -7.44 -26.55
C THR A 120 -18.14 -6.86 -25.18
N LEU A 121 -18.89 -7.17 -24.12
CA LEU A 121 -18.62 -6.67 -22.77
C LEU A 121 -17.57 -7.50 -22.00
N LYS A 122 -17.33 -8.76 -22.37
CA LYS A 122 -16.37 -9.65 -21.70
C LYS A 122 -14.91 -9.23 -21.89
N SER A 123 -14.57 -8.55 -22.99
CA SER A 123 -13.20 -8.10 -23.28
C SER A 123 -12.71 -6.99 -22.36
N TRP A 124 -13.62 -6.28 -21.67
CA TRP A 124 -13.31 -5.12 -20.83
C TRP A 124 -13.21 -5.43 -19.34
N LYS A 125 -12.99 -6.69 -18.96
CA LYS A 125 -12.75 -7.02 -17.55
C LYS A 125 -11.38 -6.49 -17.12
N LEU A 126 -11.35 -5.27 -16.59
CA LEU A 126 -10.21 -4.77 -15.83
C LEU A 126 -9.99 -5.69 -14.62
N PRO A 127 -8.75 -6.12 -14.33
CA PRO A 127 -8.41 -6.85 -13.12
C PRO A 127 -8.52 -5.89 -11.93
N LEU A 128 -9.75 -5.66 -11.47
CA LEU A 128 -9.98 -4.96 -10.21
C LEU A 128 -9.64 -5.93 -9.09
N LEU A 129 -8.47 -5.74 -8.49
CA LEU A 129 -8.16 -6.31 -7.19
C LEU A 129 -9.25 -5.86 -6.21
N PRO A 130 -9.75 -6.75 -5.33
CA PRO A 130 -10.67 -6.33 -4.28
C PRO A 130 -9.98 -5.23 -3.47
N LEU A 131 -10.54 -4.02 -3.50
CA LEU A 131 -10.14 -2.94 -2.61
C LEU A 131 -10.31 -3.48 -1.18
N PRO A 132 -9.25 -3.46 -0.34
CA PRO A 132 -9.39 -3.87 1.05
C PRO A 132 -10.47 -3.00 1.69
N GLY A 133 -11.46 -3.67 2.28
CA GLY A 133 -12.61 -3.04 2.92
C GLY A 133 -12.16 -1.95 3.88
N VAL A 134 -12.92 -0.85 3.86
CA VAL A 134 -12.72 0.43 4.57
C VAL A 134 -12.79 0.31 6.11
N ASN A 135 -12.60 -0.89 6.68
CA ASN A 135 -12.75 -1.17 8.11
C ASN A 135 -11.44 -1.16 8.90
N ALA A 136 -10.30 -0.79 8.30
CA ALA A 136 -9.02 -0.69 9.03
C ALA A 136 -8.76 0.69 9.64
N VAL A 137 -9.65 1.68 9.49
CA VAL A 137 -9.53 2.99 10.15
C VAL A 137 -10.18 2.94 11.54
N LYS A 138 -9.76 1.98 12.37
CA LYS A 138 -9.93 2.05 13.83
C LYS A 138 -8.73 1.39 14.47
N THR A 139 -7.94 2.23 15.14
CA THR A 139 -7.11 2.01 16.35
C THR A 139 -5.67 2.51 16.20
N PHE A 140 -5.47 3.81 16.28
CA PHE A 140 -4.31 4.38 16.96
C PHE A 140 -4.73 5.66 17.69
N GLN A 141 -5.59 5.48 18.70
CA GLN A 141 -5.63 6.39 19.84
C GLN A 141 -4.47 5.98 20.74
N LEU A 142 -3.40 6.77 20.75
CA LEU A 142 -2.33 6.68 21.74
C LEU A 142 -2.63 7.68 22.85
N VAL A 143 -2.93 7.11 24.03
CA VAL A 143 -2.78 7.70 25.36
C VAL A 143 -1.35 8.20 25.54
#